data_AF-A0AA36AVQ2-F1
#
_entry.id   AF-A0AA36AVQ2-F1
#
_cell.length_a   1.000
_cell.length_b   1.000
_cell.length_c   1.000
_cell.angle_alpha   90.00
_cell.angle_beta   90.00
_cell.angle_gamma   90.00
#
_symmetry.space_group_name_H-M   'P 1'
#
loop_
_entity.id
_entity.type
_entity.pdbx_description
1 polymer ?
#
loop_
_entity_poly.entity_id
_entity_poly.type
_entity_poly.pdbx_seq_one_letter_code
_entity_poly.pdbx_strand_id
1 'polypeptide(L)'
;MQHSFHSQENIFMEPHPDYLNEDIYPASDEENGLVQPKKLVNPCILSKERRDLHKELLLNHRLGKNVLKKSELQKVMQQRKEVQRRKEWDEHKIVNKRNSLELMLEERKNKITQEEEKDERLKHVNEELENRPEYLKVHAKIHAKVAANAKLE
;
A
#
# COMPACT_ATOMS: atom_id res chain seq x y z
N MET A 1 -36.00 -25.19 -9.18
CA MET A 1 -35.05 -26.21 -9.66
C MET A 1 -33.98 -26.37 -8.60
N GLN A 2 -34.05 -27.47 -7.84
CA GLN A 2 -33.03 -27.79 -6.84
C GLN A 2 -31.78 -28.22 -7.61
N HIS A 3 -30.71 -27.45 -7.52
CA HIS A 3 -29.41 -27.90 -7.99
C HIS A 3 -28.96 -29.01 -7.03
N SER A 4 -29.19 -30.25 -7.45
CA SER A 4 -28.55 -31.41 -6.85
C SER A 4 -27.05 -31.18 -6.98
N PHE A 5 -26.40 -30.79 -5.88
CA PHE A 5 -24.96 -30.89 -5.76
C PHE A 5 -24.67 -32.37 -5.87
N HIS A 6 -24.25 -32.81 -7.05
CA HIS A 6 -23.63 -34.10 -7.22
C HIS A 6 -22.48 -34.10 -6.23
N SER A 7 -22.68 -34.80 -5.11
CA SER A 7 -21.63 -35.13 -4.16
C SER A 7 -20.58 -35.86 -4.97
N GLN A 8 -19.62 -35.12 -5.51
CA GLN A 8 -18.37 -35.70 -5.94
C GLN A 8 -17.86 -36.35 -4.67
N GLU A 9 -17.98 -37.67 -4.61
CA GLU A 9 -17.18 -38.44 -3.68
C GLU A 9 -15.78 -37.82 -3.71
N ASN A 10 -15.19 -37.63 -2.54
CA ASN A 10 -13.78 -37.31 -2.46
C ASN A 10 -13.04 -38.47 -3.13
N ILE A 11 -12.91 -38.42 -4.46
CA ILE A 11 -11.92 -39.14 -5.22
C ILE A 11 -10.66 -38.46 -4.74
N PHE A 12 -10.14 -39.00 -3.66
CA PHE A 12 -8.79 -38.80 -3.19
C PHE A 12 -7.93 -39.12 -4.41
N MET A 13 -7.64 -38.10 -5.22
CA MET A 13 -6.68 -38.18 -6.32
C MET A 13 -5.33 -38.24 -5.64
N GLU A 14 -5.03 -39.40 -5.07
CA GLU A 14 -3.69 -39.72 -4.66
C GLU A 14 -2.79 -39.64 -5.89
N PRO A 15 -1.56 -39.16 -5.73
CA PRO A 15 -0.57 -39.31 -6.77
C PRO A 15 -0.52 -40.80 -7.15
N HIS A 16 -0.80 -41.10 -8.42
CA HIS A 16 -0.76 -42.44 -8.98
C HIS A 16 0.48 -43.20 -8.47
N PRO A 17 0.33 -44.44 -7.94
CA PRO A 17 1.42 -45.16 -7.27
C PRO A 17 2.68 -45.28 -8.15
N ASP A 18 2.49 -45.38 -9.46
CA ASP A 18 3.54 -45.38 -10.47
C ASP A 18 4.43 -44.12 -10.47
N TYR A 19 4.10 -43.02 -9.79
CA TYR A 19 5.00 -41.87 -9.71
C TYR A 19 6.31 -42.14 -8.95
N LEU A 20 6.36 -43.23 -8.18
CA LEU A 20 7.49 -43.64 -7.32
C LEU A 20 8.28 -44.85 -7.85
N ASN A 21 7.79 -45.53 -8.90
CA ASN A 21 8.48 -46.70 -9.45
C ASN A 21 9.63 -46.24 -10.39
N GLU A 22 10.88 -46.45 -9.97
CA GLU A 22 12.07 -46.20 -10.80
C GLU A 22 12.14 -47.15 -12.01
N ASP A 23 11.46 -48.30 -11.94
CA ASP A 23 11.36 -49.31 -13.00
C ASP A 23 10.57 -48.88 -14.25
N ILE A 24 10.04 -47.66 -14.26
CA ILE A 24 9.28 -47.08 -15.38
C ILE A 24 10.20 -46.59 -16.50
N TYR A 25 11.47 -46.34 -16.18
CA TYR A 25 12.46 -46.14 -17.23
C TYR A 25 12.70 -47.49 -17.90
N PRO A 26 12.52 -47.59 -19.23
CA PRO A 26 12.77 -48.85 -19.91
C PRO A 26 14.23 -49.26 -19.62
N ALA A 27 14.41 -50.36 -18.91
CA ALA A 27 15.70 -51.02 -18.81
C ALA A 27 16.20 -51.20 -20.25
N SER A 28 17.40 -50.68 -20.52
CA SER A 28 18.13 -50.88 -21.76
C SER A 28 18.08 -52.36 -22.13
N ASP A 29 17.73 -52.66 -23.38
CA ASP A 29 17.58 -54.02 -23.88
C ASP A 29 18.93 -54.75 -23.90
N GLU A 30 19.46 -55.11 -22.74
CA GLU A 30 20.75 -55.79 -22.59
C GLU A 30 20.67 -56.91 -21.55
N GLU A 31 19.77 -57.86 -21.80
CA GLU A 31 19.97 -59.23 -21.30
C GLU A 31 19.35 -60.20 -22.31
N ASN A 32 20.20 -60.73 -23.20
CA ASN A 32 19.93 -61.89 -24.07
C ASN A 32 19.28 -61.67 -25.46
N GLY A 33 19.09 -60.43 -25.93
CA GLY A 33 18.67 -60.16 -27.32
C GLY A 33 17.26 -60.65 -27.71
N LEU A 34 16.45 -61.08 -26.75
CA LEU A 34 15.05 -61.44 -26.94
C LEU A 34 14.17 -60.23 -26.60
N VAL A 35 13.32 -59.80 -27.55
CA VAL A 35 12.33 -58.73 -27.31
C VAL A 35 11.24 -59.26 -26.39
N GLN A 36 11.26 -58.83 -25.12
CA GLN A 36 10.18 -59.14 -24.18
C GLN A 36 9.00 -58.21 -24.42
N PRO A 37 7.74 -58.70 -24.33
CA PRO A 37 6.57 -57.84 -24.38
C PRO A 37 6.55 -56.92 -23.14
N LYS A 38 6.88 -55.65 -23.34
CA LYS A 38 6.86 -54.60 -22.31
C LYS A 38 5.53 -53.84 -22.39
N LYS A 39 4.97 -53.47 -21.24
CA LYS A 39 3.83 -52.54 -21.19
C LYS A 39 4.31 -51.17 -21.67
N LEU A 40 3.56 -50.55 -22.58
CA LEU A 40 3.86 -49.18 -23.02
C LEU A 40 3.73 -48.23 -21.84
N VAL A 41 4.76 -47.40 -21.64
CA VAL A 41 4.77 -46.42 -20.56
C VAL A 41 3.87 -45.25 -20.92
N ASN A 42 3.05 -44.81 -19.96
CA ASN A 42 2.24 -43.61 -20.12
C ASN A 42 3.17 -42.38 -20.27
N PRO A 43 3.15 -41.67 -21.42
CA PRO A 43 4.08 -40.57 -21.69
C PRO A 43 3.95 -39.44 -20.69
N CYS A 44 2.77 -39.30 -20.11
CA CYS A 44 2.50 -38.26 -19.17
C CYS A 44 3.16 -38.56 -17.80
N ILE A 45 3.43 -39.83 -17.45
CA ILE A 45 4.21 -40.22 -16.26
C ILE A 45 5.72 -40.00 -16.51
N LEU A 46 6.21 -40.15 -17.74
CA LEU A 46 7.61 -39.87 -18.09
C LEU A 46 7.96 -38.38 -18.00
N SER A 47 7.03 -37.49 -18.39
CA SER A 47 7.26 -36.03 -18.34
C SER A 47 7.32 -35.53 -16.89
N LYS A 48 8.53 -35.21 -16.41
CA LYS A 48 8.78 -34.64 -15.08
C LYS A 48 7.94 -33.38 -14.83
N GLU A 49 7.92 -32.46 -15.79
CA GLU A 49 7.17 -31.20 -15.70
C GLU A 49 5.68 -31.43 -15.45
N ARG A 50 5.08 -32.39 -16.16
CA ARG A 50 3.68 -32.77 -15.97
C ARG A 50 3.45 -33.38 -14.58
N ARG A 51 4.37 -34.23 -14.10
CA ARG A 51 4.27 -34.82 -12.75
C ARG A 51 4.32 -33.74 -11.67
N ASP A 52 5.25 -32.80 -11.80
CA ASP A 52 5.45 -31.73 -10.83
C ASP A 52 4.23 -30.79 -10.79
N LEU A 53 3.69 -30.43 -11.97
CA LEU A 53 2.45 -29.66 -12.07
C LEU A 53 1.25 -30.40 -11.42
N HIS A 54 1.12 -31.71 -11.66
CA HIS A 54 0.03 -32.50 -11.05
C HIS A 54 0.12 -32.50 -9.53
N LYS A 55 1.33 -32.68 -8.96
CA LYS A 55 1.56 -32.61 -7.50
C LYS A 55 1.20 -31.24 -6.93
N GLU A 56 1.60 -30.15 -7.59
CA GLU A 56 1.28 -28.80 -7.15
C GLU A 56 -0.22 -28.52 -7.18
N LEU A 57 -0.92 -28.94 -8.25
CA LEU A 57 -2.36 -28.79 -8.37
C LEU A 57 -3.11 -29.58 -7.28
N LEU A 58 -2.67 -30.81 -6.98
CA LEU A 58 -3.23 -31.61 -5.88
C LEU A 58 -2.99 -30.95 -4.51
N LEU A 59 -1.79 -30.41 -4.28
CA LEU A 59 -1.48 -29.67 -3.05
C LEU A 59 -2.39 -28.45 -2.90
N ASN A 60 -2.56 -27.67 -3.97
CA ASN A 60 -3.44 -26.50 -3.97
C ASN A 60 -4.89 -26.89 -3.69
N HIS A 61 -5.38 -27.99 -4.28
CA HIS A 61 -6.71 -28.51 -4.02
C HIS A 61 -6.88 -28.93 -2.55
N ARG A 62 -5.94 -29.71 -2.00
CA ARG A 62 -5.92 -30.13 -0.59
C ARG A 62 -5.88 -28.92 0.37
N LEU A 63 -5.16 -27.87 0.01
CA LEU A 63 -5.08 -26.63 0.80
C LEU A 63 -6.26 -25.66 0.55
N GLY A 64 -7.22 -26.01 -0.32
CA GLY A 64 -8.33 -25.13 -0.69
C GLY A 64 -7.91 -23.86 -1.45
N LYS A 65 -6.69 -23.82 -1.99
CA LYS A 65 -6.16 -22.69 -2.77
C LYS A 65 -6.64 -22.78 -4.22
N ASN A 66 -7.50 -21.85 -4.61
CA ASN A 66 -7.96 -21.76 -5.99
C ASN A 66 -6.95 -20.95 -6.84
N VAL A 67 -6.16 -21.62 -7.67
CA VAL A 67 -5.16 -20.98 -8.54
C VAL A 67 -5.76 -20.09 -9.64
N LEU A 68 -7.03 -20.31 -9.99
CA LEU A 68 -7.75 -19.51 -11.00
C LEU A 68 -8.36 -18.23 -10.42
N LYS A 69 -8.47 -18.12 -9.09
CA LYS A 69 -9.09 -16.98 -8.40
C LYS A 69 -8.06 -16.27 -7.52
N LYS A 70 -7.94 -14.95 -7.67
CA LYS A 70 -7.19 -14.13 -6.70
C LYS A 70 -7.78 -14.32 -5.31
N SER A 71 -6.93 -14.44 -4.30
CA SER A 71 -7.38 -14.47 -2.90
C SER A 71 -8.14 -13.19 -2.55
N GLU A 72 -9.09 -13.29 -1.61
CA GLU A 72 -9.88 -12.12 -1.16
C GLU A 72 -8.96 -10.99 -0.67
N LEU A 73 -7.90 -11.33 0.07
CA LEU A 73 -6.89 -10.37 0.51
C LEU A 73 -6.23 -9.64 -0.68
N GLN A 74 -5.80 -10.37 -1.72
CA GLN A 74 -5.20 -9.74 -2.91
C GLN A 74 -6.17 -8.83 -3.64
N LYS A 75 -7.45 -9.20 -3.74
CA LYS A 75 -8.49 -8.33 -4.32
C LYS A 75 -8.64 -7.05 -3.51
N VAL A 76 -8.76 -7.15 -2.18
CA VAL A 76 -8.87 -6.00 -1.28
C VAL A 76 -7.64 -5.10 -1.35
N MET A 77 -6.43 -5.67 -1.37
CA MET A 77 -5.19 -4.89 -1.52
C MET A 77 -5.11 -4.17 -2.87
N GLN A 78 -5.51 -4.83 -3.96
CA GLN A 78 -5.56 -4.22 -5.28
C GLN A 78 -6.60 -3.09 -5.33
N GLN A 79 -7.78 -3.31 -4.76
CA GLN A 79 -8.83 -2.30 -4.66
C GLN A 79 -8.37 -1.10 -3.83
N ARG A 80 -7.72 -1.32 -2.68
CA ARG A 80 -7.16 -0.24 -1.84
C ARG A 80 -6.10 0.56 -2.60
N LYS A 81 -5.21 -0.11 -3.34
CA LYS A 81 -4.19 0.56 -4.15
C LYS A 81 -4.81 1.38 -5.28
N GLU A 82 -5.88 0.89 -5.90
CA GLU A 82 -6.61 1.61 -6.95
C GLU A 82 -7.34 2.85 -6.39
N VAL A 83 -8.00 2.72 -5.24
CA VAL A 83 -8.67 3.83 -4.55
C VAL A 83 -7.66 4.92 -4.17
N GLN A 84 -6.51 4.53 -3.62
CA GLN A 84 -5.46 5.48 -3.27
C GLN A 84 -4.94 6.24 -4.49
N ARG A 85 -4.64 5.54 -5.59
CA ARG A 85 -4.16 6.18 -6.83
C ARG A 85 -5.20 7.14 -7.40
N ARG A 86 -6.48 6.81 -7.30
CA ARG A 86 -7.58 7.66 -7.76
C ARG A 86 -7.70 8.93 -6.92
N LYS A 87 -7.58 8.79 -5.60
CA LYS A 87 -7.58 9.92 -4.68
C LYS A 87 -6.41 10.88 -4.98
N GLU A 88 -5.20 10.34 -5.14
CA GLU A 88 -4.02 11.12 -5.52
C GLU A 88 -4.21 11.83 -6.88
N TRP A 89 -4.78 11.13 -7.86
CA TRP A 89 -5.09 11.71 -9.17
C TRP A 89 -6.11 12.85 -9.07
N ASP A 90 -7.17 12.68 -8.28
CA ASP A 90 -8.19 13.71 -8.08
C ASP A 90 -7.63 14.92 -7.32
N GLU A 91 -6.79 14.70 -6.30
CA GLU A 91 -6.07 15.77 -5.60
C GLU A 91 -5.13 16.53 -6.54
N HIS A 92 -4.32 15.83 -7.35
CA HIS A 92 -3.47 16.45 -8.36
C HIS A 92 -4.29 17.20 -9.41
N LYS A 93 -5.45 16.68 -9.81
CA LYS A 93 -6.33 17.34 -10.77
C LYS A 93 -6.98 18.59 -10.18
N ILE A 94 -7.34 18.59 -8.90
CA ILE A 94 -7.84 19.78 -8.19
C ILE A 94 -6.72 20.83 -8.10
N VAL A 95 -5.52 20.42 -7.70
CA VAL A 95 -4.35 21.31 -7.62
C VAL A 95 -4.01 21.92 -9.00
N ASN A 96 -3.97 21.10 -10.06
CA ASN A 96 -3.65 21.56 -11.41
C ASN A 96 -4.79 22.30 -12.09
N LYS A 97 -6.03 22.17 -11.61
CA LYS A 97 -7.20 22.93 -12.10
C LYS A 97 -7.43 24.24 -11.35
N ARG A 98 -6.65 24.56 -10.31
CA ARG A 98 -6.74 25.87 -9.66
C ARG A 98 -6.58 26.96 -10.72
N ASN A 99 -7.62 27.75 -10.87
CA ASN A 99 -7.64 28.86 -11.82
C ASN A 99 -6.64 29.92 -11.35
N SER A 100 -5.97 30.63 -12.27
CA SER A 100 -5.10 31.77 -11.95
C SER A 100 -5.78 32.76 -11.00
N LEU A 101 -7.08 33.01 -11.18
CA LEU A 101 -7.89 33.83 -10.28
C LEU A 101 -7.99 33.28 -8.85
N GLU A 102 -8.14 31.96 -8.71
CA GLU A 102 -8.28 31.30 -7.40
C GLU A 102 -6.98 31.39 -6.61
N LEU A 103 -5.83 31.23 -7.28
CA LEU A 103 -4.51 31.44 -6.68
C LEU A 103 -4.33 32.88 -6.19
N MET A 104 -4.69 33.88 -7.02
CA MET A 104 -4.60 35.29 -6.62
C MET A 104 -5.53 35.63 -5.45
N LEU A 105 -6.74 35.04 -5.40
CA LEU A 105 -7.67 35.23 -4.29
C LEU A 105 -7.11 34.63 -2.99
N GLU A 106 -6.52 33.44 -3.05
CA GLU A 106 -5.87 32.79 -1.89
C GLU A 106 -4.69 33.63 -1.39
N GLU A 107 -3.82 34.11 -2.29
CA GLU A 107 -2.71 35.01 -1.92
C GLU A 107 -3.21 36.29 -1.25
N ARG A 108 -4.26 36.91 -1.81
CA ARG A 108 -4.84 38.13 -1.24
C ARG A 108 -5.45 37.86 0.13
N LYS A 109 -6.16 36.74 0.30
CA LYS A 109 -6.71 36.29 1.59
C LYS A 109 -5.59 36.13 2.62
N ASN A 110 -4.53 35.40 2.29
CA ASN A 110 -3.40 35.14 3.19
C ASN A 110 -2.70 36.44 3.60
N LYS A 111 -2.55 37.39 2.69
CA LYS A 111 -1.97 38.70 2.99
C LYS A 111 -2.83 39.48 4.00
N ILE A 112 -4.15 39.50 3.78
CA ILE A 112 -5.10 40.15 4.70
C ILE A 112 -5.01 39.51 6.08
N THR A 113 -5.07 38.18 6.18
CA THR A 113 -4.99 37.47 7.47
C THR A 113 -3.68 37.76 8.20
N GLN A 114 -2.54 37.81 7.50
CA GLN A 114 -1.26 38.17 8.13
C GLN A 114 -1.22 39.60 8.64
N GLU A 115 -1.85 40.54 7.93
CA GLU A 115 -1.96 41.94 8.35
C GLU A 115 -2.90 42.05 9.56
N GLU A 116 -4.05 41.38 9.54
CA GLU A 116 -5.00 41.32 10.66
C GLU A 116 -4.33 40.76 11.93
N GLU A 117 -3.61 39.64 11.83
CA GLU A 117 -2.89 39.09 12.97
C GLU A 117 -1.79 40.02 13.49
N LYS A 118 -1.11 40.77 12.60
CA LYS A 118 -0.10 41.76 13.03
C LYS A 118 -0.76 42.90 13.78
N ASP A 119 -1.89 43.39 13.30
CA ASP A 119 -2.66 44.45 13.95
C ASP A 119 -3.21 44.00 15.30
N GLU A 120 -3.70 42.76 15.41
CA GLU A 120 -4.13 42.17 16.69
C GLU A 120 -2.98 42.06 17.68
N ARG A 121 -1.80 41.58 17.24
CA ARG A 121 -0.60 41.53 18.07
C ARG A 121 -0.18 42.93 18.54
N LEU A 122 -0.22 43.93 17.66
CA LEU A 122 0.10 45.33 18.00
C LEU A 122 -0.89 45.91 19.01
N LYS A 123 -2.20 45.67 18.82
CA LYS A 123 -3.24 46.10 19.77
C LYS A 123 -3.04 45.48 21.14
N HIS A 124 -2.77 44.17 21.21
CA HIS A 124 -2.50 43.48 22.47
C HIS A 124 -1.29 44.07 23.20
N VAL A 125 -0.19 44.33 22.48
CA VAL A 125 1.01 44.96 23.07
C VAL A 125 0.70 46.38 23.58
N ASN A 126 -0.10 47.16 22.85
CA ASN A 126 -0.47 48.51 23.28
C ASN A 126 -1.38 48.50 24.51
N GLU A 127 -2.35 47.60 24.56
CA GLU A 127 -3.25 47.42 25.70
C GLU A 127 -2.49 46.95 26.95
N GLU A 128 -1.50 46.08 26.80
CA GLU A 128 -0.61 45.66 27.88
C GLU A 128 0.27 46.83 28.40
N LEU A 129 0.72 47.71 27.50
CA LEU A 129 1.45 48.93 27.87
C LEU A 129 0.56 49.95 28.61
N GLU A 130 -0.70 50.11 28.19
CA GLU A 130 -1.66 51.00 28.84
C GLU A 130 -2.07 50.48 30.22
N ASN A 131 -2.31 49.18 30.35
CA ASN A 131 -2.68 48.54 31.62
C ASN A 131 -1.49 48.34 32.58
N ARG A 132 -0.26 48.64 32.16
CA ARG A 132 0.93 48.56 33.00
C ARG A 132 0.83 49.52 34.19
N PRO A 133 1.18 49.08 35.42
CA PRO A 133 1.20 49.94 36.60
C PRO A 133 1.99 51.24 36.42
N GLU A 134 1.43 52.35 36.90
CA GLU A 134 2.00 53.70 36.84
C GLU A 134 3.48 53.77 37.27
N TYR A 135 3.82 53.11 38.38
CA TYR A 135 5.18 53.15 38.93
C TYR A 135 6.22 52.57 37.95
N LEU A 136 5.87 51.55 37.15
CA LEU A 136 6.75 50.99 36.13
C LEU A 136 6.93 51.94 34.94
N LYS A 137 5.88 52.70 34.58
CA LYS A 137 5.96 53.74 33.52
C LYS A 137 6.90 54.87 33.94
N VAL A 138 6.75 55.36 35.17
CA VAL A 138 7.63 56.39 35.76
C VAL A 138 9.07 55.89 35.85
N HIS A 139 9.27 54.67 36.35
CA HIS A 139 10.59 54.04 36.45
C HIS A 139 11.27 53.97 35.07
N ALA A 140 10.59 53.46 34.04
CA ALA A 140 11.12 53.41 32.69
C ALA A 140 11.49 54.79 32.13
N LYS A 141 10.66 55.81 32.40
CA LYS A 141 10.90 57.20 31.97
C LYS A 141 12.12 57.82 32.66
N ILE A 142 12.35 57.53 33.94
CA ILE A 142 13.55 57.96 34.66
C ILE A 142 14.79 57.29 34.08
N HIS A 143 14.77 55.96 33.91
CA HIS A 143 15.89 55.23 33.30
C HIS A 143 16.21 55.71 31.89
N ALA A 144 15.20 56.00 31.07
CA ALA A 144 15.40 56.54 29.73
C ALA A 144 16.06 57.93 29.75
N LYS A 145 15.67 58.81 30.69
CA LYS A 145 16.31 60.12 30.88
C LYS A 145 17.75 60.00 31.36
N VAL A 146 18.02 59.11 32.32
CA VAL A 146 19.37 58.84 32.82
C VAL A 146 20.26 58.32 31.69
N ALA A 147 19.77 57.36 30.90
CA ALA A 147 20.50 56.83 29.76
C ALA A 147 20.71 57.85 28.63
N ALA A 148 19.77 58.78 28.43
CA ALA A 148 19.93 59.88 27.47
C ALA A 148 21.00 60.88 27.93
N ASN A 149 21.01 61.23 29.23
CA ASN A 149 22.01 62.12 29.81
C ASN A 149 23.41 61.48 29.78
N ALA A 150 23.52 60.18 30.06
CA ALA A 150 24.79 59.45 29.99
C ALA A 150 25.37 59.28 28.57
N LYS A 151 24.59 59.57 27.51
CA LYS A 151 25.06 59.57 26.10
C LYS A 151 25.52 60.95 25.62
N LEU A 152 25.30 62.00 26.42
CA LEU A 152 25.65 63.38 26.10
C LEU A 152 26.97 63.81 26.78
N GLU A 153 27.52 62.98 27.66
CA GLU A 153 28.87 63.08 28.23
C GLU A 153 29.85 62.19 27.46
#